data_AF-A0A5B9WPP8-F1
#
_entry.id   AF-A0A5B9WPP8-F1
#
_cell.length_a   1.000
_cell.length_b   1.000
_cell.length_c   1.000
_cell.angle_alpha   90.00
_cell.angle_beta   90.00
_cell.angle_gamma   90.00
#
_symmetry.space_group_name_H-M   'P 1'
#
loop_
_entity.id
_entity.type
_entity.pdbx_description
1 polymer ?
#
loop_
_entity_poly.entity_id
_entity_poly.type
_entity_poly.pdbx_seq_one_letter_code
_entity_poly.pdbx_strand_id
1 'polypeptide(L)'
;MGCTHESRQTIYMIWLLAAEVNNGGYNQSYFNSSRKFYTHLPNALKLIGADKFADLTKQANMIFEKRNHETISQSDDGDPLNKLDDEFFELYKTEDLQQMQAAYIRKHKAAFIDK
;
A
#
# COMPACT_ATOMS: atom_id res chain seq x y z
N MET A 1 -20.76 6.33 -7.47
CA MET A 1 -21.09 5.47 -6.32
C MET A 1 -20.18 4.26 -6.42
N GLY A 2 -19.13 4.17 -5.60
CA GLY A 2 -18.32 2.95 -5.51
C GLY A 2 -19.16 1.85 -4.84
N CYS A 3 -19.06 0.62 -5.33
CA CYS A 3 -19.76 -0.50 -4.71
C CYS A 3 -19.19 -0.77 -3.31
N THR A 4 -20.03 -1.10 -2.32
CA THR A 4 -19.69 -1.41 -0.92
C THR A 4 -18.46 -2.31 -0.77
N HIS A 5 -18.33 -3.30 -1.65
CA HIS A 5 -17.22 -4.26 -1.64
C HIS A 5 -15.87 -3.60 -2.00
N GLU A 6 -15.86 -2.68 -2.95
CA GLU A 6 -14.67 -1.97 -3.42
C GLU A 6 -14.07 -1.11 -2.30
N SER A 7 -14.90 -0.34 -1.58
CA SER A 7 -14.44 0.49 -0.46
C SER A 7 -13.85 -0.35 0.68
N ARG A 8 -14.44 -1.49 1.03
CA ARG A 8 -13.90 -2.39 2.07
C ARG A 8 -12.57 -3.02 1.63
N GLN A 9 -12.49 -3.47 0.38
CA GLN A 9 -11.25 -4.01 -0.19
C GLN A 9 -10.14 -2.96 -0.22
N THR A 10 -10.45 -1.71 -0.60
CA THR A 10 -9.48 -0.60 -0.58
C THR A 10 -8.86 -0.42 0.80
N ILE A 11 -9.68 -0.33 1.86
CA ILE A 11 -9.16 -0.19 3.23
C ILE A 11 -8.32 -1.40 3.61
N TYR A 12 -8.78 -2.62 3.33
CA TYR A 12 -8.03 -3.83 3.66
C TYR A 12 -6.67 -3.89 2.96
N MET A 13 -6.61 -3.58 1.66
CA MET A 13 -5.37 -3.60 0.89
C MET A 13 -4.36 -2.57 1.40
N ILE A 14 -4.80 -1.36 1.73
CA ILE A 14 -3.93 -0.28 2.23
C ILE A 14 -3.43 -0.60 3.63
N TRP A 15 -4.31 -1.08 4.52
CA TRP A 15 -3.91 -1.53 5.85
C TRP A 15 -2.86 -2.64 5.78
N LEU A 16 -3.07 -3.63 4.90
CA LEU A 16 -2.13 -4.74 4.72
C LEU A 16 -0.80 -4.26 4.16
N LEU A 17 -0.79 -3.38 3.14
CA LEU A 17 0.44 -2.77 2.62
C LEU A 17 1.23 -2.09 3.74
N ALA A 18 0.58 -1.22 4.52
CA ALA A 18 1.25 -0.51 5.60
C ALA A 18 1.79 -1.48 6.67
N ALA A 19 1.06 -2.53 7.01
CA ALA A 19 1.52 -3.55 7.96
C ALA A 19 2.77 -4.30 7.46
N GLU A 20 2.80 -4.68 6.19
CA GLU A 20 3.93 -5.39 5.59
C GLU A 20 5.17 -4.49 5.48
N VAL A 21 5.01 -3.25 4.98
CA VAL A 21 6.12 -2.30 4.82
C VAL A 21 6.69 -1.88 6.18
N ASN A 22 5.84 -1.63 7.18
CA ASN A 22 6.31 -1.31 8.53
C ASN A 22 7.06 -2.47 9.21
N ASN A 23 6.82 -3.71 8.80
CA ASN A 23 7.45 -4.88 9.42
C ASN A 23 8.72 -5.36 8.68
N GLY A 24 8.76 -5.22 7.35
CA GLY A 24 9.90 -5.71 6.55
C GLY A 24 10.00 -5.08 5.16
N GLY A 25 9.46 -3.87 4.98
CA GLY A 25 9.55 -3.13 3.73
C GLY A 25 8.66 -3.69 2.61
N TYR A 26 8.76 -3.07 1.44
CA TYR A 26 8.09 -3.53 0.22
C TYR A 26 8.49 -4.96 -0.13
N ASN A 27 9.74 -5.37 0.16
CA ASN A 27 10.19 -6.75 -0.01
C ASN A 27 9.30 -7.74 0.72
N GLN A 28 8.96 -7.47 1.99
CA GLN A 28 8.04 -8.33 2.72
C GLN A 28 6.65 -8.34 2.08
N SER A 29 6.15 -7.19 1.62
CA SER A 29 4.85 -7.12 0.92
C SER A 29 4.79 -7.97 -0.35
N TYR A 30 5.93 -8.13 -1.07
CA TYR A 30 6.05 -8.95 -2.27
C TYR A 30 6.34 -10.42 -1.96
N PHE A 31 7.02 -10.71 -0.85
CA PHE A 31 7.32 -12.07 -0.41
C PHE A 31 6.07 -12.76 0.15
N ASN A 32 5.27 -12.02 0.93
CA ASN A 32 4.07 -12.52 1.57
C ASN A 32 2.87 -12.59 0.61
N SER A 33 1.81 -13.24 1.09
CA SER A 33 0.56 -13.39 0.33
C SER A 33 -0.13 -12.07 -0.03
N SER A 34 0.25 -10.96 0.62
CA SER A 34 -0.13 -9.58 0.28
C SER A 34 0.20 -9.20 -1.15
N ARG A 35 1.24 -9.81 -1.73
CA ARG A 35 1.68 -9.60 -3.12
C ARG A 35 0.54 -9.67 -4.12
N LYS A 36 -0.48 -10.50 -3.89
CA LYS A 36 -1.63 -10.64 -4.80
C LYS A 36 -2.38 -9.32 -5.09
N PHE A 37 -2.18 -8.29 -4.26
CA PHE A 37 -2.82 -6.99 -4.41
C PHE A 37 -1.95 -5.93 -5.09
N TYR A 38 -0.70 -6.23 -5.45
CA TYR A 38 0.28 -5.21 -5.81
C TYR A 38 -0.19 -4.27 -6.94
N THR A 39 -0.81 -4.81 -7.99
CA THR A 39 -1.35 -4.03 -9.12
C THR A 39 -2.53 -3.13 -8.74
N HIS A 40 -3.27 -3.46 -7.67
CA HIS A 40 -4.43 -2.70 -7.21
C HIS A 40 -4.07 -1.57 -6.24
N LEU A 41 -2.95 -1.70 -5.53
CA LEU A 41 -2.56 -0.79 -4.46
C LEU A 41 -2.44 0.69 -4.90
N PRO A 42 -1.84 1.05 -6.05
CA PRO A 42 -1.78 2.44 -6.47
C PRO A 42 -3.18 3.08 -6.64
N ASN A 43 -4.13 2.35 -7.22
CA ASN A 43 -5.50 2.87 -7.38
C ASN A 43 -6.24 2.92 -6.04
N ALA A 44 -6.03 1.94 -5.15
CA ALA A 44 -6.59 1.95 -3.81
C ALA A 44 -6.12 3.18 -3.00
N LEU A 45 -4.82 3.47 -3.04
CA LEU A 45 -4.23 4.64 -2.36
C LEU A 45 -4.79 5.95 -2.91
N LYS A 46 -4.91 6.09 -4.24
CA LYS A 46 -5.57 7.25 -4.88
C LYS A 46 -7.02 7.40 -4.45
N LEU A 47 -7.75 6.30 -4.27
CA LEU A 47 -9.16 6.34 -3.87
C LEU A 47 -9.36 7.00 -2.49
N ILE A 48 -8.38 6.88 -1.59
CA ILE A 48 -8.42 7.55 -0.28
C ILE A 48 -7.69 8.91 -0.25
N GLY A 49 -7.17 9.37 -1.39
CA GLY A 49 -6.43 10.64 -1.53
C GLY A 49 -4.95 10.57 -1.12
N ALA A 50 -4.37 9.37 -1.02
CA ALA A 50 -2.97 9.17 -0.66
C ALA A 50 -2.07 9.13 -1.92
N ASP A 51 -2.06 10.22 -2.70
CA ASP A 51 -1.43 10.27 -4.02
C ASP A 51 0.10 10.01 -3.97
N LYS A 52 0.79 10.54 -2.96
CA LYS A 52 2.24 10.34 -2.81
C LYS A 52 2.58 8.88 -2.52
N PHE A 53 1.85 8.24 -1.62
CA PHE A 53 1.99 6.81 -1.37
C PHE A 53 1.64 5.98 -2.61
N ALA A 54 0.66 6.41 -3.40
CA ALA A 54 0.29 5.72 -4.64
C ALA A 54 1.43 5.75 -5.67
N ASP A 55 2.06 6.90 -5.87
CA ASP A 55 3.18 7.05 -6.80
C ASP A 55 4.42 6.29 -6.31
N LEU A 56 4.70 6.30 -5.00
CA LEU A 56 5.78 5.52 -4.40
C LEU A 56 5.56 4.01 -4.56
N THR A 57 4.36 3.53 -4.25
CA THR A 57 3.99 2.10 -4.40
C THR A 57 4.04 1.67 -5.86
N LYS A 58 3.68 2.56 -6.79
CA LYS A 58 3.82 2.30 -8.23
C LYS A 58 5.28 2.11 -8.64
N GLN A 59 6.21 2.90 -8.08
CA GLN A 59 7.64 2.73 -8.33
C GLN A 59 8.16 1.40 -7.78
N ALA A 60 7.77 1.03 -6.56
CA ALA A 60 8.12 -0.28 -5.97
C ALA A 60 7.64 -1.44 -6.85
N ASN A 61 6.41 -1.34 -7.38
CA ASN A 61 5.85 -2.35 -8.28
C ASN A 61 6.66 -2.49 -9.56
N MET A 62 7.12 -1.38 -10.16
CA MET A 62 7.96 -1.44 -11.37
C MET A 62 9.29 -2.15 -11.11
N ILE A 63 9.89 -1.95 -9.94
CA ILE A 63 11.13 -2.64 -9.54
C ILE A 63 10.85 -4.14 -9.40
N PHE A 64 9.77 -4.50 -8.72
CA PHE A 64 9.35 -5.89 -8.53
C PHE A 64 9.06 -6.60 -9.88
N GLU A 65 8.37 -5.94 -10.80
CA GLU A 65 8.11 -6.46 -12.15
C GLU A 65 9.39 -6.62 -12.97
N LYS A 66 10.31 -5.64 -12.91
CA LYS A 66 11.61 -5.71 -13.59
C LYS A 66 12.47 -6.88 -13.11
N ARG A 67 12.24 -7.37 -11.88
CA ARG A 67 12.88 -8.56 -11.31
C ARG A 67 12.14 -9.87 -11.65
N ASN A 68 11.21 -9.86 -12.60
CA ASN A 68 10.38 -11.03 -12.94
C ASN A 68 9.65 -11.63 -11.72
N HIS A 69 9.22 -10.79 -10.78
CA HIS A 69 8.54 -11.18 -9.55
C HIS A 69 9.41 -11.96 -8.55
N GLU A 70 10.73 -11.91 -8.69
CA GLU A 70 11.65 -12.43 -7.68
C GLU A 70 11.70 -11.50 -6.47
N THR A 71 11.66 -12.10 -5.29
CA THR A 71 11.81 -11.41 -4.01
C THR A 71 13.16 -11.74 -3.42
N ILE A 72 13.82 -10.73 -2.86
CA ILE A 72 15.09 -10.93 -2.18
C ILE A 72 14.76 -11.31 -0.74
N SER A 73 15.27 -12.44 -0.26
CA SER A 73 14.86 -13.00 1.03
C SER A 73 15.39 -12.24 2.25
N GLN A 74 16.12 -11.15 2.05
CA GLN A 74 16.65 -10.26 3.09
C GLN A 74 17.15 -8.97 2.44
N SER A 75 17.13 -7.89 3.21
CA SER A 75 17.66 -6.57 2.89
C SER A 75 19.14 -6.64 2.53
N ASP A 76 19.43 -6.94 1.27
CA ASP A 76 20.69 -6.60 0.64
C ASP A 76 20.77 -5.06 0.69
N ASP A 77 21.86 -4.50 1.25
CA ASP A 77 22.06 -3.06 1.35
C ASP A 77 22.00 -2.37 -0.03
N GLY A 78 22.20 -3.12 -1.11
CA GLY A 78 22.05 -2.67 -2.49
C GLY A 78 20.63 -2.77 -3.08
N ASP A 79 19.63 -3.21 -2.32
CA ASP A 79 18.27 -3.35 -2.85
C ASP A 79 17.64 -1.96 -3.12
N PRO A 80 17.33 -1.60 -4.38
CA PRO A 80 16.62 -0.37 -4.71
C PRO A 80 15.26 -0.18 -4.02
N LEU A 81 14.64 -1.24 -3.47
CA LEU A 81 13.42 -1.10 -2.65
C LEU A 81 13.70 -0.46 -1.28
N ASN A 82 14.90 -0.60 -0.72
CA ASN A 82 15.23 -0.02 0.60
C ASN A 82 15.05 1.51 0.60
N LYS A 83 15.42 2.18 -0.49
CA LYS A 83 15.20 3.63 -0.63
C LYS A 83 13.71 3.99 -0.65
N LEU A 84 12.88 3.14 -1.24
CA LEU A 84 11.43 3.37 -1.27
C LEU A 84 10.80 3.08 0.09
N ASP A 85 11.36 2.17 0.87
CA ASP A 85 10.97 1.95 2.27
C ASP A 85 11.27 3.21 3.11
N ASP A 86 12.46 3.79 2.97
CA ASP A 86 12.82 5.06 3.62
C ASP A 86 11.85 6.18 3.23
N GLU A 87 11.59 6.36 1.93
CA GLU A 87 10.64 7.35 1.43
C GLU A 87 9.21 7.09 1.97
N PHE A 88 8.81 5.83 2.14
CA PHE A 88 7.52 5.45 2.72
C PHE A 88 7.41 5.94 4.17
N PHE A 89 8.44 5.74 4.99
CA PHE A 89 8.48 6.23 6.37
C PHE A 89 8.55 7.75 6.45
N GLU A 90 9.28 8.41 5.54
CA GLU A 90 9.36 9.87 5.49
C GLU A 90 8.01 10.51 5.14
N LEU A 91 7.21 9.89 4.27
CA LEU A 91 5.87 10.37 3.94
C LEU A 91 4.97 10.48 5.18
N TYR A 92 5.15 9.58 6.17
CA TYR A 92 4.40 9.62 7.42
C TYR A 92 4.61 10.89 8.26
N LYS A 93 5.63 11.71 7.95
CA LYS A 93 5.83 13.03 8.58
C LYS A 93 4.85 14.09 8.07
N THR A 94 4.23 13.87 6.91
CA THR A 94 3.32 14.85 6.26
C THR A 94 1.95 14.29 5.94
N GLU A 95 1.82 12.97 5.85
CA GLU A 95 0.59 12.22 5.57
C GLU A 95 0.46 11.08 6.59
N ASP A 96 -0.73 10.54 6.79
CA ASP A 96 -0.93 9.41 7.68
C ASP A 96 -2.00 8.49 7.07
N LEU A 97 -1.59 7.32 6.59
CA LEU A 97 -2.49 6.37 5.94
C LEU A 97 -3.60 5.90 6.89
N GLN A 98 -3.37 5.82 8.21
CA GLN A 98 -4.42 5.46 9.16
C GLN A 98 -5.46 6.56 9.26
N GLN A 99 -5.04 7.82 9.36
CA GLN A 99 -5.96 8.96 9.41
C GLN A 99 -6.72 9.14 8.09
N MET A 100 -6.06 8.96 6.95
CA MET A 100 -6.68 9.01 5.63
C MET A 100 -7.73 7.90 5.45
N GLN A 101 -7.40 6.66 5.85
CA GLN A 101 -8.37 5.55 5.85
C GLN A 101 -9.57 5.85 6.76
N ALA A 102 -9.33 6.36 7.98
CA ALA A 102 -10.39 6.72 8.90
C ALA A 102 -11.28 7.86 8.35
N ALA A 103 -10.69 8.87 7.69
CA ALA A 103 -11.42 9.94 7.03
C ALA A 103 -12.29 9.41 5.89
N TYR A 104 -11.75 8.51 5.06
CA TYR A 104 -12.50 7.86 3.98
C TYR A 104 -13.69 7.05 4.53
N ILE A 105 -13.49 6.22 5.55
CA ILE A 105 -14.57 5.44 6.19
C ILE A 105 -15.66 6.37 6.73
N ARG A 106 -15.29 7.46 7.43
CA ARG A 106 -16.26 8.43 7.98
C ARG A 106 -17.06 9.16 6.89
N LYS A 107 -16.46 9.41 5.74
CA LYS A 107 -17.13 10.02 4.57
C LYS A 107 -18.04 9.02 3.85
N HIS A 108 -17.73 7.72 3.91
CA HIS A 108 -18.40 6.66 3.16
C HIS A 108 -19.09 5.61 4.05
N LYS A 109 -19.62 6.00 5.23
CA LYS A 109 -20.15 5.08 6.27
C LYS A 109 -21.06 3.97 5.74
N ALA A 110 -21.96 4.29 4.80
CA ALA A 110 -22.89 3.32 4.22
C ALA A 110 -22.20 2.14 3.50
N ALA A 111 -20.94 2.30 3.08
CA ALA A 111 -20.15 1.23 2.49
C ALA A 111 -19.54 0.26 3.54
N PHE A 112 -19.55 0.62 4.82
CA PHE A 112 -18.84 -0.09 5.89
C PHE A 112 -19.74 -0.64 7.00
N ILE A 113 -21.05 -0.47 6.88
CA ILE A 113 -22.04 -0.98 7.84
C ILE A 113 -22.96 -1.92 7.09
N ASP A 114 -23.09 -3.15 7.58
CA ASP A 114 -24.10 -4.09 7.10
C ASP A 114 -25.47 -3.70 7.66
N LYS A 115 -26.51 -3.86 6.84
CA LYS A 115 -27.89 -3.52 7.22
C LYS A 115 -28.51 -4.58 8.10
#